data_AF-A0A4Q7P362-F1
#
_entry.id   AF-A0A4Q7P362-F1
#
_cell.length_a   1.000
_cell.length_b   1.000
_cell.length_c   1.000
_cell.angle_alpha   90.00
_cell.angle_beta   90.00
_cell.angle_gamma   90.00
#
_symmetry.space_group_name_H-M   'P 1'
#
loop_
_entity.id
_entity.type
_entity.pdbx_description
1 polymer ?
#
loop_
_entity_poly.entity_id
_entity_poly.type
_entity_poly.pdbx_seq_one_letter_code
_entity_poly.pdbx_strand_id
1 'polypeptide(L)'
;MKKHFLRFTINLMLLGLPLLSMAQDGGENASLVDIEKGANTMCDCMNSFMDQLHPQLKVLVRDMDRMGQEKANQKFTEYIKNNPDQVDQIVQDAAMMKQFEQSIKKIEGCADLNTLLSDEIMQENPGAEEELVAFLRSKSKCEYAYIFYKMGTGKE
;
A
#
# COMPACT_ATOMS: atom_id res chain seq x y z
N MET A 1 36.17 -3.69 -29.49
CA MET A 1 36.41 -2.33 -30.02
C MET A 1 36.51 -1.38 -28.85
N LYS A 2 37.73 -0.88 -28.59
CA LYS A 2 38.09 0.04 -27.51
C LYS A 2 37.85 1.48 -27.97
N LYS A 3 37.23 2.32 -27.14
CA LYS A 3 37.32 3.79 -27.25
C LYS A 3 37.69 4.36 -25.88
N HIS A 4 38.99 4.35 -25.60
CA HIS A 4 39.61 5.27 -24.65
C HIS A 4 39.96 6.53 -25.43
N PHE A 5 39.33 7.66 -25.09
CA PHE A 5 39.82 8.96 -25.51
C PHE A 5 39.64 9.94 -24.36
N LEU A 6 40.78 10.27 -23.74
CA LEU A 6 41.12 11.60 -23.26
C LEU A 6 40.18 12.25 -22.24
N ARG A 7 40.54 12.17 -20.95
CA ARG A 7 40.23 13.26 -20.00
C ARG A 7 41.51 13.74 -19.34
N PHE A 8 41.96 14.83 -19.94
CA PHE A 8 42.91 15.85 -19.49
C PHE A 8 42.83 16.09 -17.98
N THR A 9 43.97 15.94 -17.32
CA THR A 9 44.28 16.53 -16.01
C THR A 9 44.46 18.04 -16.18
N ILE A 10 43.52 18.83 -15.66
CA ILE A 10 43.72 20.27 -15.44
C ILE A 10 43.57 20.51 -13.94
N ASN A 11 44.72 20.57 -13.28
CA ASN A 11 44.90 21.23 -12.00
C ASN A 11 44.52 22.70 -12.18
N LEU A 12 43.41 23.13 -11.57
CA LEU A 12 43.06 24.54 -11.41
C LEU A 12 43.07 24.86 -9.91
N MET A 13 44.26 25.01 -9.35
CA MET A 13 44.46 25.76 -8.10
C MET A 13 44.63 27.23 -8.43
N LEU A 14 44.14 28.06 -7.51
CA LEU A 14 44.20 29.53 -7.42
C LEU A 14 43.06 30.26 -8.13
N LEU A 15 42.08 30.70 -7.34
CA LEU A 15 42.00 32.11 -6.93
C LEU A 15 40.98 32.26 -5.82
N GLY A 16 41.42 32.88 -4.72
CA GLY A 16 40.59 33.18 -3.57
C GLY A 16 39.58 34.29 -3.86
N LEU A 17 38.40 34.14 -3.28
CA LEU A 17 37.46 35.19 -2.94
C LEU A 17 36.80 34.79 -1.60
N PRO A 18 36.95 35.57 -0.53
CA PRO A 18 36.15 35.39 0.66
C PRO A 18 34.80 36.12 0.48
N LEU A 19 33.80 35.64 1.21
CA LEU A 19 32.48 36.26 1.45
C LEU A 19 31.40 36.02 0.38
N LEU A 20 30.46 35.13 0.70
CA LEU A 20 29.13 35.54 1.17
C LEU A 20 28.39 34.29 1.69
N SER A 21 28.01 34.34 2.96
CA SER A 21 26.95 33.51 3.52
C SER A 21 25.61 33.88 2.88
N MET A 22 24.69 32.92 2.95
CA MET A 22 23.25 33.03 2.70
C MET A 22 22.84 32.98 1.22
N ALA A 23 22.46 31.79 0.78
CA ALA A 23 21.07 31.55 0.39
C ALA A 23 20.86 30.03 0.39
N GLN A 24 20.12 29.55 1.39
CA GLN A 24 19.30 28.36 1.23
C GLN A 24 18.30 28.69 0.11
N ASP A 25 18.65 28.36 -1.12
CA ASP A 25 17.68 28.16 -2.19
C ASP A 25 17.39 26.66 -2.12
N GLY A 26 16.29 26.25 -1.50
CA GLY A 26 15.02 26.40 -2.20
C GLY A 26 14.91 25.38 -3.34
N GLY A 27 15.74 24.33 -3.36
CA GLY A 27 15.55 23.17 -4.23
C GLY A 27 14.44 22.27 -3.70
N GLU A 28 13.18 22.67 -3.90
CA GLU A 28 12.07 21.73 -4.06
C GLU A 28 12.42 20.79 -5.23
N ASN A 29 13.18 19.74 -4.95
CA ASN A 29 13.26 18.59 -5.83
C ASN A 29 11.97 17.79 -5.63
N ALA A 30 11.07 17.86 -6.61
CA ALA A 30 10.06 16.85 -6.87
C ALA A 30 10.68 15.45 -6.78
N SER A 31 10.09 14.40 -6.20
CA SER A 31 8.75 14.12 -5.70
C SER A 31 8.92 13.37 -4.38
N LEU A 32 8.64 14.01 -3.24
CA LEU A 32 8.40 13.25 -2.01
C LEU A 32 7.08 12.52 -2.24
N VAL A 33 7.15 11.23 -2.53
CA VAL A 33 5.98 10.37 -2.49
C VAL A 33 5.32 10.59 -1.14
N ASP A 34 4.10 11.09 -1.16
CA ASP A 34 3.33 11.27 0.07
C ASP A 34 2.81 9.88 0.48
N ILE A 35 3.72 9.06 1.03
CA ILE A 35 3.45 7.70 1.48
C ILE A 35 2.34 7.72 2.53
N GLU A 36 2.30 8.75 3.38
CA GLU A 36 1.23 8.93 4.34
C GLU A 36 -0.13 9.15 3.64
N LYS A 37 -0.22 10.02 2.64
CA LYS A 37 -1.45 10.19 1.85
C LYS A 37 -1.84 8.91 1.14
N GLY A 38 -0.90 8.25 0.47
CA GLY A 38 -1.15 6.97 -0.20
C GLY A 38 -1.65 5.91 0.78
N ALA A 39 -1.01 5.78 1.94
CA ALA A 39 -1.40 4.85 2.99
C ALA A 39 -2.79 5.18 3.54
N ASN A 40 -3.09 6.45 3.83
CA ASN A 40 -4.41 6.89 4.26
C ASN A 40 -5.49 6.54 3.23
N THR A 41 -5.25 6.86 1.96
CA THR A 41 -6.16 6.49 0.86
C THR A 41 -6.35 4.97 0.80
N MET A 42 -5.28 4.19 0.94
CA MET A 42 -5.36 2.73 0.99
C MET A 42 -6.26 2.25 2.14
N CYS A 43 -6.07 2.80 3.35
CA CYS A 43 -6.87 2.44 4.52
C CYS A 43 -8.35 2.78 4.30
N ASP A 44 -8.64 3.97 3.82
CA ASP A 44 -10.03 4.44 3.61
C ASP A 44 -10.72 3.63 2.51
N CYS A 45 -10.01 3.28 1.45
CA CYS A 45 -10.50 2.41 0.38
C CYS A 45 -10.79 0.99 0.86
N MET A 46 -9.87 0.41 1.64
CA MET A 46 -10.06 -0.93 2.19
C MET A 46 -11.21 -0.98 3.18
N ASN A 47 -11.35 0.02 4.04
CA ASN A 47 -12.48 0.12 4.96
C ASN A 47 -13.80 0.25 4.21
N SER A 48 -13.88 1.16 3.23
CA SER A 48 -15.07 1.36 2.40
C SER A 48 -15.44 0.12 1.60
N PHE A 49 -14.45 -0.64 1.12
CA PHE A 49 -14.67 -1.91 0.44
C PHE A 49 -15.24 -2.94 1.41
N MET A 50 -14.60 -3.13 2.56
CA MET A 50 -15.06 -4.09 3.56
C MET A 50 -16.44 -3.74 4.10
N ASP A 51 -16.77 -2.45 4.22
CA ASP A 51 -18.08 -1.97 4.68
C ASP A 51 -19.25 -2.30 3.74
N GLN A 52 -18.98 -2.58 2.47
CA GLN A 52 -19.98 -3.09 1.52
C GLN A 52 -20.23 -4.59 1.66
N LEU A 53 -19.39 -5.32 2.39
CA LEU A 53 -19.47 -6.77 2.52
C LEU A 53 -20.23 -7.20 3.77
N HIS A 54 -20.80 -8.40 3.70
CA HIS A 54 -21.38 -9.08 4.84
C HIS A 54 -20.41 -9.09 6.03
N PRO A 55 -20.85 -8.76 7.26
CA PRO A 55 -19.97 -8.66 8.43
C PRO A 55 -19.15 -9.93 8.70
N GLN A 56 -19.67 -11.11 8.35
CA GLN A 56 -18.93 -12.34 8.53
C GLN A 56 -17.70 -12.46 7.62
N LEU A 57 -17.67 -11.81 6.46
CA LEU A 57 -16.48 -11.75 5.60
C LEU A 57 -15.38 -10.91 6.26
N LYS A 58 -15.76 -9.85 6.98
CA LYS A 58 -14.84 -9.06 7.82
C LYS A 58 -14.21 -9.92 8.92
N VAL A 59 -15.02 -10.75 9.57
CA VAL A 59 -14.55 -11.69 10.60
C VAL A 59 -13.62 -12.72 9.98
N LEU A 60 -13.96 -13.28 8.82
CA LEU A 60 -13.12 -14.24 8.12
C LEU A 60 -11.74 -13.67 7.81
N VAL A 61 -11.66 -12.45 7.26
CA VAL A 61 -10.37 -11.80 6.95
C VAL A 61 -9.50 -11.63 8.20
N ARG A 62 -10.08 -11.18 9.32
CA ARG A 62 -9.37 -11.06 10.59
C ARG A 62 -8.94 -12.41 11.16
N ASP A 63 -9.79 -13.43 11.06
CA ASP A 63 -9.46 -14.78 11.51
C ASP A 63 -8.33 -15.37 10.65
N MET A 64 -8.32 -15.13 9.33
CA MET A 64 -7.22 -15.57 8.48
C MET A 64 -5.87 -15.00 8.92
N ASP A 65 -5.81 -13.72 9.31
CA ASP A 65 -4.59 -13.09 9.84
C ASP A 65 -4.20 -13.64 11.23
N ARG A 66 -5.18 -13.87 12.12
CA ARG A 66 -4.90 -14.24 13.52
C ARG A 66 -4.63 -15.72 13.75
N MET A 67 -5.32 -16.60 13.02
CA MET A 67 -5.27 -18.05 13.25
C MET A 67 -4.93 -18.87 12.00
N GLY A 68 -4.63 -18.19 10.89
CA GLY A 68 -4.32 -18.82 9.61
C GLY A 68 -5.57 -19.22 8.82
N GLN A 69 -5.36 -19.41 7.52
CA GLN A 69 -6.44 -19.63 6.55
C GLN A 69 -7.27 -20.89 6.85
N GLU A 70 -6.62 -21.99 7.26
CA GLU A 70 -7.31 -23.26 7.50
C GLU A 70 -8.33 -23.16 8.64
N LYS A 71 -7.90 -22.66 9.81
CA LYS A 71 -8.78 -22.51 10.98
C LYS A 71 -9.87 -21.47 10.75
N ALA A 72 -9.54 -20.36 10.06
CA ALA A 72 -10.52 -19.35 9.68
C ALA A 72 -11.61 -19.93 8.78
N ASN A 73 -11.23 -20.73 7.77
CA ASN A 73 -12.18 -21.39 6.86
C ASN A 73 -13.07 -22.42 7.57
N GLN A 74 -12.53 -23.18 8.53
CA GLN A 74 -13.31 -24.11 9.34
C GLN A 74 -14.40 -23.38 10.13
N LYS A 75 -14.02 -22.31 10.85
CA LYS A 75 -14.95 -21.49 11.63
C LYS A 75 -15.98 -20.79 10.75
N PHE A 76 -15.58 -20.30 9.58
CA PHE A 76 -16.50 -19.68 8.62
C PHE A 76 -17.49 -20.69 8.03
N THR A 77 -17.03 -21.92 7.73
CA THR A 77 -17.90 -23.01 7.27
C THR A 77 -18.94 -23.38 8.33
N GLU A 78 -18.54 -23.44 9.60
CA GLU A 78 -19.47 -23.65 10.71
C GLU A 78 -20.50 -22.52 10.82
N TYR A 79 -20.09 -21.26 10.67
CA TYR A 79 -21.00 -20.13 10.63
C TYR A 79 -22.06 -20.28 9.53
N ILE A 80 -21.64 -20.58 8.29
CA ILE A 80 -22.55 -20.77 7.14
C ILE A 80 -23.55 -21.88 7.41
N LYS A 81 -23.10 -23.01 7.96
CA LYS A 81 -23.98 -24.14 8.31
C LYS A 81 -25.05 -23.76 9.34
N ASN A 82 -24.70 -22.89 10.29
CA ASN A 82 -25.58 -22.45 11.36
C ASN A 82 -26.46 -21.24 10.97
N ASN A 83 -26.18 -20.58 9.84
CA ASN A 83 -26.90 -19.39 9.36
C ASN A 83 -27.25 -19.54 7.87
N PRO A 84 -28.06 -20.56 7.50
CA PRO A 84 -28.37 -20.86 6.10
C PRO A 84 -29.10 -19.73 5.37
N ASP A 85 -29.81 -18.88 6.09
CA ASP A 85 -30.54 -17.71 5.61
C ASP A 85 -29.62 -16.58 5.11
N GLN A 86 -28.36 -16.55 5.55
CA GLN A 86 -27.38 -15.52 5.16
C GLN A 86 -26.48 -15.95 4.00
N VAL A 87 -26.57 -17.21 3.56
CA VAL A 87 -25.63 -17.81 2.60
C VAL A 87 -25.63 -17.09 1.26
N ASP A 88 -26.80 -16.77 0.72
CA ASP A 88 -26.90 -16.14 -0.60
C ASP A 88 -26.22 -14.76 -0.62
N GLN A 89 -26.43 -13.95 0.42
CA GLN A 89 -25.77 -12.65 0.57
C GLN A 89 -24.25 -12.81 0.75
N ILE A 90 -23.82 -13.75 1.60
CA ILE A 90 -22.40 -14.02 1.82
C ILE A 90 -21.70 -14.44 0.52
N VAL A 91 -22.35 -15.29 -0.30
CA VAL A 91 -21.80 -15.76 -1.57
C VAL A 91 -21.72 -14.62 -2.59
N GLN A 92 -22.76 -13.78 -2.66
CA GLN A 92 -22.76 -12.59 -3.51
C GLN A 92 -21.62 -11.64 -3.14
N ASP A 93 -21.43 -11.37 -1.84
CA ASP A 93 -20.40 -10.47 -1.36
C ASP A 93 -18.99 -11.07 -1.53
N ALA A 94 -18.84 -12.38 -1.35
CA ALA A 94 -17.60 -13.08 -1.66
C ALA A 94 -17.24 -13.03 -3.15
N ALA A 95 -18.22 -12.93 -4.05
CA ALA A 95 -17.96 -12.71 -5.47
C ALA A 95 -17.37 -11.31 -5.74
N MET A 96 -17.76 -10.29 -4.97
CA MET A 96 -17.14 -8.96 -5.04
C MET A 96 -15.66 -9.01 -4.63
N MET A 97 -15.31 -9.81 -3.63
CA MET A 97 -13.91 -10.04 -3.24
C MET A 97 -13.08 -10.70 -4.35
N LYS A 98 -13.65 -11.61 -5.15
CA LYS A 98 -12.96 -12.17 -6.32
C LYS A 98 -12.70 -11.13 -7.41
N GLN A 99 -13.53 -10.09 -7.47
CA GLN A 99 -13.39 -8.96 -8.39
C GLN A 99 -12.83 -7.73 -7.67
N PHE A 100 -11.97 -7.93 -6.67
CA PHE A 100 -11.48 -6.88 -5.78
C PHE A 100 -10.96 -5.65 -6.54
N GLU A 101 -10.04 -5.82 -7.50
CA GLU A 101 -9.48 -4.70 -8.28
C GLU A 101 -10.54 -3.88 -9.04
N GLN A 102 -11.58 -4.55 -9.54
CA GLN A 102 -12.67 -3.87 -10.25
C GLN A 102 -13.64 -3.22 -9.27
N SER A 103 -13.84 -3.82 -8.10
CA SER A 103 -14.76 -3.36 -7.08
C SER A 103 -14.21 -2.13 -6.35
N ILE A 104 -12.92 -2.14 -6.00
CA ILE A 104 -12.28 -1.04 -5.28
C ILE A 104 -12.22 0.24 -6.14
N LYS A 105 -12.02 0.11 -7.46
CA LYS A 105 -12.02 1.26 -8.40
C LYS A 105 -13.38 1.96 -8.51
N LYS A 106 -14.48 1.29 -8.12
CA LYS A 106 -15.83 1.88 -8.10
C LYS A 106 -16.10 2.68 -6.83
N ILE A 107 -15.22 2.59 -5.83
CA ILE A 107 -15.33 3.34 -4.59
C ILE A 107 -14.79 4.74 -4.81
N GLU A 108 -15.55 5.74 -4.40
CA GLU A 108 -15.15 7.14 -4.49
C GLU A 108 -13.82 7.36 -3.74
N GLY A 109 -12.90 8.09 -4.37
CA GLY A 109 -11.56 8.35 -3.83
C GLY A 109 -10.55 7.21 -4.00
N CYS A 110 -10.94 6.06 -4.54
CA CYS A 110 -10.06 4.89 -4.69
C CYS A 110 -9.48 4.69 -6.09
N ALA A 111 -9.93 5.46 -7.07
CA ALA A 111 -9.41 5.42 -8.43
C ALA A 111 -7.91 5.78 -8.49
N ASP A 112 -7.47 6.68 -7.61
CA ASP A 112 -6.11 7.23 -7.60
C ASP A 112 -5.11 6.37 -6.81
N LEU A 113 -5.57 5.29 -6.15
CA LEU A 113 -4.71 4.46 -5.30
C LEU A 113 -3.50 3.90 -6.07
N ASN A 114 -3.74 3.44 -7.31
CA ASN A 114 -2.67 2.95 -8.19
C ASN A 114 -1.69 4.05 -8.60
N THR A 115 -2.12 5.31 -8.65
CA THR A 115 -1.26 6.45 -8.97
C THR A 115 -0.46 6.92 -7.77
N LEU A 116 -0.96 6.70 -6.54
CA LEU A 116 -0.28 7.10 -5.31
C LEU A 116 0.75 6.06 -4.83
N LEU A 117 0.51 4.78 -5.12
CA LEU A 117 1.30 3.66 -4.60
C LEU A 117 1.67 2.65 -5.71
N SER A 118 1.98 3.13 -6.92
CA SER A 118 2.39 2.25 -8.03
C SER A 118 3.70 1.51 -7.71
N ASP A 119 3.91 0.35 -8.33
CA ASP A 119 5.19 -0.38 -8.24
C ASP A 119 6.37 0.49 -8.68
N GLU A 120 6.18 1.35 -9.69
CA GLU A 120 7.17 2.31 -10.17
C GLU A 120 7.54 3.31 -9.06
N ILE A 121 6.55 3.91 -8.41
CA ILE A 121 6.75 4.82 -7.28
C ILE A 121 7.52 4.14 -6.15
N MET A 122 7.17 2.89 -5.82
CA MET A 122 7.85 2.13 -4.76
C MET A 122 9.30 1.79 -5.12
N GLN A 123 9.58 1.49 -6.38
CA GLN A 123 10.94 1.17 -6.85
C GLN A 123 11.84 2.40 -6.93
N GLU A 124 11.28 3.56 -7.31
CA GLU A 124 12.01 4.82 -7.41
C GLU A 124 12.32 5.46 -6.05
N ASN A 125 11.66 5.00 -4.98
CA ASN A 125 11.77 5.57 -3.64
C ASN A 125 12.21 4.50 -2.61
N PRO A 126 13.54 4.29 -2.44
CA PRO A 126 14.06 3.33 -1.47
C PRO A 126 13.53 3.61 -0.06
N GLY A 127 12.88 2.62 0.56
CA GLY A 127 12.28 2.74 1.89
C GLY A 127 10.78 3.07 1.90
N ALA A 128 10.19 3.46 0.76
CA ALA A 128 8.76 3.75 0.64
C ALA A 128 7.88 2.58 1.06
N GLU A 129 8.24 1.34 0.67
CA GLU A 129 7.52 0.14 1.07
C GLU A 129 7.56 -0.09 2.59
N GLU A 130 8.73 0.10 3.21
CA GLU A 130 8.89 -0.05 4.66
C GLU A 130 8.09 1.01 5.42
N GLU A 131 8.11 2.25 4.95
CA GLU A 131 7.33 3.36 5.51
C GLU A 131 5.83 3.10 5.38
N LEU A 132 5.36 2.65 4.21
CA LEU A 132 3.97 2.26 3.99
C LEU A 132 3.56 1.17 4.98
N VAL A 133 4.32 0.08 5.07
CA VAL A 133 4.01 -1.05 5.97
C VAL A 133 4.02 -0.60 7.43
N ALA A 134 4.98 0.23 7.83
CA ALA A 134 5.04 0.78 9.18
C ALA A 134 3.79 1.63 9.49
N PHE A 135 3.36 2.46 8.54
CA PHE A 135 2.15 3.25 8.67
C PHE A 135 0.92 2.34 8.84
N LEU A 136 0.70 1.41 7.90
CA LEU A 136 -0.46 0.51 7.89
C LEU A 136 -0.57 -0.29 9.20
N ARG A 137 0.56 -0.78 9.71
CA ARG A 137 0.61 -1.54 10.97
C ARG A 137 0.30 -0.66 12.20
N SER A 138 0.73 0.60 12.19
CA SER A 138 0.65 1.49 13.37
C SER A 138 -0.74 2.08 13.63
N LYS A 139 -1.62 2.11 12.61
CA LYS A 139 -2.91 2.78 12.70
C LYS A 139 -4.04 1.75 12.72
N SER A 140 -4.87 1.76 13.76
CA SER A 140 -6.01 0.84 13.88
C SER A 140 -6.99 0.94 12.69
N LYS A 141 -7.17 2.14 12.13
CA LYS A 141 -7.99 2.35 10.93
C LYS A 141 -7.47 1.65 9.67
N CYS A 142 -6.24 1.13 9.70
CA CYS A 142 -5.59 0.49 8.57
C CYS A 142 -5.55 -1.04 8.70
N GLU A 143 -6.25 -1.63 9.68
CA GLU A 143 -6.24 -3.07 9.94
C GLU A 143 -6.46 -3.89 8.66
N TYR A 144 -7.51 -3.59 7.88
CA TYR A 144 -7.77 -4.33 6.64
C TYR A 144 -6.69 -4.08 5.58
N ALA A 145 -6.26 -2.84 5.37
CA ALA A 145 -5.20 -2.55 4.42
C ALA A 145 -3.91 -3.32 4.76
N TYR A 146 -3.55 -3.38 6.03
CA TYR A 146 -2.39 -4.14 6.50
C TYR A 146 -2.57 -5.66 6.28
N ILE A 147 -3.72 -6.22 6.63
CA ILE A 147 -4.00 -7.66 6.43
C ILE A 147 -3.90 -8.03 4.94
N PHE A 148 -4.56 -7.27 4.07
CA PHE A 148 -4.53 -7.53 2.63
C PHE A 148 -3.13 -7.35 2.05
N TYR A 149 -2.36 -6.37 2.53
CA TYR A 149 -0.96 -6.19 2.15
C TYR A 149 -0.12 -7.43 2.50
N LYS A 150 -0.21 -7.92 3.74
CA LYS A 150 0.51 -9.13 4.18
C LYS A 150 0.14 -10.34 3.33
N MET A 151 -1.16 -10.55 3.09
CA MET A 151 -1.65 -11.67 2.29
C MET A 151 -1.18 -11.60 0.83
N GLY A 152 -1.16 -10.40 0.23
CA GLY A 152 -0.74 -10.20 -1.15
C GLY A 152 0.77 -10.33 -1.36
N THR A 153 1.57 -9.97 -0.36
CA THR A 153 3.04 -10.02 -0.43
C THR A 153 3.65 -11.31 0.14
N GLY A 154 2.88 -12.07 0.93
CA GLY A 154 3.38 -13.22 1.67
C GLY A 154 4.38 -12.85 2.77
N LYS A 155 4.49 -11.56 3.14
CA LYS A 155 5.36 -11.07 4.22
C LYS A 155 4.57 -11.10 5.54
N GLU A 156 5.06 -11.87 6.51
CA GLU A 156 4.49 -11.96 7.87
C GLU A 156 4.97 -10.82 8.78
#